data_AF-A0A938RC79-F1
#
_entry.id   AF-A0A938RC79-F1
#
_cell.length_a   1.000
_cell.length_b   1.000
_cell.length_c   1.000
_cell.angle_alpha   90.00
_cell.angle_beta   90.00
_cell.angle_gamma   90.00
#
_symmetry.space_group_name_H-M   'P 1'
#
loop_
_entity.id
_entity.type
_entity.pdbx_description
1 polymer ?
#
loop_
_entity_poly.entity_id
_entity_poly.type
_entity_poly.pdbx_seq_one_letter_code
_entity_poly.pdbx_strand_id
1 'polypeptide(L)'
;MEELTQHAKDLVECLGGTAVGIATNQTLEGGPPSSDLRYVLPGARSAIVFGVPLEQGFIEPFLKKEDHDSHALNNVRTNTLVSGIACEVANFLMQIGHPSVPQAANFVYRRDGQYRPQDE
;
A
#
# COMPACT_ATOMS: atom_id res chain seq x y z
N MET A 1 17.77 -12.61 10.61
CA MET A 1 16.41 -12.41 10.05
C MET A 1 15.80 -11.13 10.60
N GLU A 2 15.89 -10.88 11.91
CA GLU A 2 15.55 -9.58 12.53
C GLU A 2 16.26 -8.40 11.87
N GLU A 3 17.55 -8.52 11.58
CA GLU A 3 18.31 -7.49 10.86
C GLU A 3 17.69 -7.12 9.50
N LEU A 4 17.33 -8.12 8.68
CA LEU A 4 16.70 -7.88 7.37
C LEU A 4 15.32 -7.23 7.53
N THR A 5 14.55 -7.66 8.52
CA THR A 5 13.26 -7.05 8.84
C THR A 5 13.43 -5.58 9.20
N GLN A 6 14.41 -5.24 10.02
CA GLN A 6 14.65 -3.86 10.40
C GLN A 6 15.10 -3.01 9.20
N HIS A 7 16.06 -3.49 8.41
CA HIS A 7 16.51 -2.77 7.21
C HIS A 7 15.37 -2.51 6.21
N ALA A 8 14.47 -3.48 6.02
CA ALA A 8 13.32 -3.29 5.14
C ALA A 8 12.34 -2.24 5.68
N LYS A 9 12.14 -2.18 7.00
CA LYS A 9 11.31 -1.15 7.64
C LYS A 9 11.95 0.22 7.54
N ASP A 10 13.25 0.31 7.86
CA ASP A 10 14.02 1.55 7.79
C ASP A 10 13.97 2.13 6.37
N LEU A 11 14.10 1.28 5.34
CA LEU A 11 13.98 1.71 3.95
C LEU A 11 12.60 2.29 3.64
N VAL A 12 11.52 1.64 4.08
CA VAL A 12 10.15 2.16 3.91
C VAL A 12 9.99 3.52 4.61
N GLU A 13 10.49 3.66 5.83
CA GLU A 13 10.42 4.90 6.62
C GLU A 13 11.23 6.03 5.97
N CYS A 14 12.45 5.74 5.50
CA CYS A 14 13.28 6.69 4.76
C CYS A 14 12.60 7.21 3.48
N LEU A 15 11.78 6.37 2.83
CA LEU A 15 11.07 6.75 1.61
C LEU A 15 9.71 7.42 1.88
N GLY A 16 9.33 7.61 3.14
CA GLY A 16 8.13 8.36 3.54
C GLY A 16 6.97 7.52 4.07
N GLY A 17 7.15 6.21 4.30
CA GLY A 17 6.20 5.40 5.07
C GLY A 17 6.21 5.78 6.55
N THR A 18 5.05 5.78 7.21
CA THR A 18 4.93 6.25 8.62
C THR A 18 4.52 5.17 9.60
N ALA A 19 3.79 4.15 9.14
CA ALA A 19 3.45 2.99 9.96
C ALA A 19 3.84 1.74 9.17
N VAL A 20 4.85 1.00 9.63
CA VAL A 20 5.39 -0.17 8.92
C VAL A 20 5.34 -1.42 9.80
N GLY A 21 4.87 -2.52 9.21
CA GLY A 21 4.77 -3.81 9.86
C GLY A 21 5.05 -4.97 8.92
N ILE A 22 5.21 -6.16 9.50
CA ILE A 22 5.34 -7.42 8.77
C ILE A 22 4.15 -8.29 9.12
N ALA A 23 3.40 -8.71 8.10
CA ALA A 23 2.40 -9.75 8.24
C ALA A 23 3.00 -11.09 7.78
N THR A 24 2.66 -12.19 8.45
CA THR A 24 3.03 -13.56 8.06
C THR A 24 1.77 -14.38 7.79
N ASN A 25 1.94 -15.57 7.19
CA ASN A 25 0.83 -16.50 7.01
C ASN A 25 0.12 -16.85 8.33
N GLN A 26 0.88 -16.89 9.43
CA GLN A 26 0.32 -17.16 10.77
C GLN A 26 -0.49 -15.96 11.29
N THR A 27 0.00 -14.73 11.13
CA THR A 27 -0.75 -13.54 11.60
C THR A 27 -1.98 -13.25 10.75
N LEU A 28 -2.03 -13.79 9.52
CA LEU A 28 -3.15 -13.63 8.59
C LEU A 28 -4.12 -14.83 8.61
N GLU A 29 -3.90 -15.81 9.49
CA GLU A 29 -4.77 -16.98 9.63
C GLU A 29 -6.20 -16.57 10.04
N GLY A 30 -7.20 -17.21 9.44
CA GLY A 30 -8.61 -16.86 9.64
C GLY A 30 -9.10 -15.62 8.89
N GLY A 31 -8.21 -14.95 8.13
CA GLY A 31 -8.57 -13.86 7.22
C GLY A 31 -9.37 -14.32 5.99
N PRO A 32 -9.88 -13.38 5.18
CA PRO A 32 -10.57 -13.69 3.92
C PRO A 32 -9.61 -14.35 2.91
N PRO A 33 -10.10 -15.02 1.84
CA PRO A 33 -9.21 -15.60 0.81
C PRO A 33 -8.19 -14.61 0.22
N SER A 34 -8.53 -13.31 0.20
CA SER A 34 -7.65 -12.23 -0.26
C SER A 34 -6.46 -11.94 0.68
N SER A 35 -6.41 -12.50 1.89
CA SER A 35 -5.23 -12.42 2.76
C SER A 35 -4.23 -13.55 2.55
N ASP A 36 -4.51 -14.52 1.66
CA ASP A 36 -3.53 -15.53 1.28
C ASP A 36 -2.42 -14.91 0.41
N LEU A 37 -1.25 -14.71 1.01
CA LEU A 37 -0.09 -14.11 0.35
C LEU A 37 0.35 -14.90 -0.90
N ARG A 38 0.08 -16.20 -0.95
CA ARG A 38 0.48 -17.08 -2.05
C ARG A 38 -0.32 -16.82 -3.33
N TYR A 39 -1.45 -16.13 -3.22
CA TYR A 39 -2.22 -15.68 -4.37
C TYR A 39 -1.41 -14.73 -5.28
N VAL A 40 -0.59 -13.87 -4.67
CA VAL A 40 0.25 -12.90 -5.41
C VAL A 40 1.61 -13.50 -5.76
N LEU A 41 2.28 -14.12 -4.79
CA LEU A 41 3.61 -14.69 -4.98
C LEU A 41 3.63 -16.13 -4.43
N PRO A 42 3.69 -17.15 -5.31
CA PRO A 42 3.80 -18.54 -4.88
C PRO A 42 5.01 -18.73 -3.94
N GLY A 43 4.76 -19.26 -2.74
CA GLY A 43 5.79 -19.44 -1.72
C GLY A 43 6.02 -18.26 -0.78
N ALA A 44 5.26 -17.17 -0.91
CA ALA A 44 5.30 -16.06 0.03
C ALA A 44 5.00 -16.52 1.48
N ARG A 45 5.83 -16.04 2.41
CA ARG A 45 5.72 -16.31 3.86
C ARG A 45 5.36 -15.08 4.67
N SER A 46 5.59 -13.91 4.10
CA SER A 46 5.40 -12.63 4.73
C SER A 46 5.09 -11.52 3.72
N ALA A 47 4.48 -10.45 4.20
CA ALA A 47 4.27 -9.21 3.47
C ALA A 47 4.77 -8.04 4.33
N ILE A 48 5.40 -7.05 3.68
CA ILE A 48 5.67 -5.75 4.29
C ILE A 48 4.42 -4.91 4.08
N VAL A 49 3.84 -4.42 5.16
CA VAL A 49 2.62 -3.62 5.15
C VAL A 49 2.97 -2.25 5.69
N PHE A 50 2.59 -1.20 4.97
CA PHE A 50 2.87 0.16 5.39
C PHE A 50 1.80 1.16 4.96
N GLY A 51 1.81 2.33 5.61
CA GLY A 51 0.94 3.46 5.29
C GLY A 51 1.70 4.75 5.09
N VAL A 52 1.18 5.60 4.20
CA VAL A 52 1.59 7.00 4.02
C VAL A 52 0.35 7.86 4.28
N PRO A 53 0.41 8.84 5.20
CA PRO A 53 -0.75 9.66 5.52
C PRO A 53 -1.09 10.62 4.37
N LEU A 54 -2.38 10.89 4.20
CA LEU A 54 -2.84 12.02 3.40
C LEU A 54 -2.57 13.33 4.15
N GLU A 55 -2.53 14.44 3.42
CA GLU A 55 -2.39 15.77 4.01
C GLU A 55 -3.66 16.14 4.79
N GLN A 56 -3.50 16.24 6.12
CA GLN A 56 -4.61 16.43 7.05
C GLN A 56 -5.35 17.74 6.78
N GLY A 57 -4.65 18.78 6.34
CA GLY A 57 -5.25 20.07 6.01
C GLY A 57 -6.29 20.03 4.89
N PHE A 58 -6.28 19.00 4.03
CA PHE A 58 -7.24 18.86 2.93
C PHE A 58 -8.47 18.03 3.30
N ILE A 59 -8.47 17.35 4.45
CA ILE A 59 -9.57 16.45 4.84
C ILE A 59 -10.83 17.25 5.19
N GLU A 60 -10.72 18.27 6.05
CA GLU A 60 -11.88 19.05 6.49
C GLU A 60 -12.55 19.83 5.34
N PRO A 61 -11.83 20.55 4.47
CA PRO A 61 -12.43 21.21 3.31
C PRO A 61 -13.12 20.24 2.34
N PHE A 62 -12.55 19.04 2.14
CA PHE A 62 -13.16 18.00 1.31
C PHE A 62 -14.49 17.53 1.91
N LEU A 63 -14.54 17.25 3.22
CA LEU A 63 -15.76 16.81 3.91
C LEU A 63 -16.84 17.89 3.96
N LYS A 64 -16.45 19.16 4.03
CA LYS A 64 -17.37 20.31 3.93
C LYS A 64 -17.85 20.60 2.51
N LYS A 65 -17.26 19.95 1.50
CA LYS A 65 -17.50 20.20 0.06
C LYS A 65 -17.07 21.60 -0.38
N GLU A 66 -16.06 22.15 0.27
CA GLU A 66 -15.50 23.47 -0.03
C GLU A 66 -14.34 23.37 -1.03
N ASP A 67 -13.52 22.31 -0.92
CA ASP A 67 -12.40 22.05 -1.82
C ASP A 67 -12.21 20.54 -2.01
N HIS A 68 -12.68 20.03 -3.15
CA HIS A 68 -12.50 18.63 -3.52
C HIS A 68 -11.16 18.37 -4.21
N ASP A 69 -10.65 19.35 -4.95
CA ASP A 69 -9.51 19.18 -5.86
C ASP A 69 -8.21 19.00 -5.08
N SER A 70 -7.99 19.74 -4.00
CA SER A 70 -6.78 19.60 -3.18
C SER A 70 -6.66 18.21 -2.57
N HIS A 71 -7.75 17.67 -2.03
CA HIS A 71 -7.77 16.32 -1.48
C HIS A 71 -7.62 15.25 -2.57
N ALA A 72 -8.31 15.41 -3.71
CA ALA A 72 -8.18 14.47 -4.84
C ALA A 72 -6.73 14.43 -5.38
N LEU A 73 -6.11 15.59 -5.58
CA LEU A 73 -4.72 15.69 -6.02
C LEU A 73 -3.75 15.09 -4.99
N ASN A 74 -3.95 15.35 -3.70
CA ASN A 74 -3.15 14.75 -2.64
C ASN A 74 -3.30 13.22 -2.61
N ASN A 75 -4.51 12.70 -2.78
CA ASN A 75 -4.79 11.28 -2.86
C ASN A 75 -4.04 10.61 -4.04
N VAL A 76 -4.13 11.19 -5.25
CA VAL A 76 -3.40 10.70 -6.44
C VAL A 76 -1.88 10.68 -6.22
N ARG A 77 -1.33 11.79 -5.69
CA ARG A 77 0.11 11.92 -5.45
C ARG A 77 0.60 10.93 -4.38
N THR A 78 -0.17 10.77 -3.30
CA THR A 78 0.15 9.82 -2.22
C THR A 78 0.09 8.38 -2.73
N ASN A 79 -0.91 8.02 -3.56
CA ASN A 79 -1.00 6.69 -4.17
C ASN A 79 0.16 6.40 -5.13
N THR A 80 0.64 7.41 -5.84
CA THR A 80 1.83 7.30 -6.70
C THR A 80 3.07 7.07 -5.85
N LEU A 81 3.25 7.86 -4.78
CA LEU A 81 4.36 7.72 -3.84
C LEU A 81 4.40 6.32 -3.21
N VAL A 82 3.31 5.88 -2.57
CA VAL A 82 3.24 4.57 -1.87
C VAL A 82 3.50 3.40 -2.84
N SER A 83 3.03 3.50 -4.09
CA SER A 83 3.31 2.49 -5.12
C SER A 83 4.78 2.47 -5.53
N GLY A 84 5.42 3.65 -5.59
CA GLY A 84 6.86 3.79 -5.78
C GLY A 84 7.66 3.16 -4.64
N ILE A 85 7.30 3.43 -3.39
CA ILE A 85 7.93 2.82 -2.21
C ILE A 85 7.86 1.29 -2.28
N ALA A 86 6.69 0.74 -2.62
CA ALA A 86 6.51 -0.71 -2.77
C ALA A 86 7.46 -1.29 -3.85
N CYS A 87 7.60 -0.59 -4.98
CA CYS A 87 8.50 -0.97 -6.06
C CYS A 87 9.97 -0.97 -5.60
N GLU A 88 10.43 0.11 -4.97
CA GLU A 88 11.81 0.25 -4.50
C GLU A 88 12.19 -0.82 -3.47
N VAL A 89 11.33 -1.07 -2.50
CA VAL A 89 11.57 -2.08 -1.46
C VAL A 89 11.60 -3.49 -2.06
N ALA A 90 10.69 -3.80 -2.98
CA ALA A 90 10.69 -5.09 -3.67
C ALA A 90 11.97 -5.27 -4.51
N ASN A 91 12.41 -4.24 -5.21
CA ASN A 91 13.65 -4.26 -5.99
C ASN A 91 14.87 -4.50 -5.12
N PHE A 92 14.98 -3.80 -3.99
CA PHE A 92 16.03 -4.02 -3.00
C PHE A 92 16.07 -5.48 -2.52
N LEU A 93 14.92 -6.02 -2.10
CA LEU A 93 14.82 -7.42 -1.63
C LEU A 93 15.21 -8.43 -2.72
N MET A 94 14.78 -8.19 -3.97
CA MET A 94 15.16 -9.04 -5.10
C MET A 94 16.67 -9.03 -5.35
N GLN A 95 17.33 -7.86 -5.26
CA GLN A 95 18.78 -7.73 -5.45
C GLN A 95 19.59 -8.54 -4.43
N ILE A 96 19.08 -8.69 -3.20
CA ILE A 96 19.72 -9.47 -2.15
C ILE A 96 19.20 -10.92 -2.07
N GLY A 97 18.46 -11.38 -3.09
CA GLY A 97 18.08 -12.79 -3.24
C GLY A 97 16.76 -13.19 -2.57
N HIS A 98 15.90 -12.23 -2.20
CA HIS A 98 14.57 -12.48 -1.65
C HIS A 98 13.47 -12.16 -2.67
N PRO A 99 12.83 -13.19 -3.28
CA PRO A 99 11.73 -12.97 -4.22
C PRO A 99 10.63 -12.11 -3.61
N SER A 100 10.28 -11.03 -4.30
CA SER A 100 9.36 -10.01 -3.81
C SER A 100 8.52 -9.48 -4.96
N VAL A 101 7.24 -9.21 -4.70
CA VAL A 101 6.32 -8.63 -5.69
C VAL A 101 5.74 -7.35 -5.10
N PRO A 102 5.98 -6.18 -5.72
CA PRO A 102 5.37 -4.94 -5.25
C PRO A 102 3.86 -4.96 -5.52
N GLN A 103 3.08 -4.35 -4.63
CA GLN A 103 1.66 -4.11 -4.84
C GLN A 103 1.43 -2.61 -5.01
N ALA A 104 0.81 -2.24 -6.12
CA ALA A 104 0.39 -0.86 -6.33
C ALA A 104 -0.80 -0.55 -5.41
N ALA A 105 -0.91 0.69 -4.96
CA ALA A 105 -2.08 1.11 -4.23
C ALA A 105 -3.32 1.02 -5.14
N ASN A 106 -4.41 0.49 -4.59
CA ASN A 106 -5.61 0.27 -5.36
C ASN A 106 -6.29 1.62 -5.66
N PHE A 107 -6.09 2.09 -6.88
CA PHE A 107 -6.68 3.34 -7.38
C PHE A 107 -7.76 3.07 -8.43
N VAL A 108 -8.51 1.96 -8.28
CA VAL A 108 -9.53 1.54 -9.22
C VAL A 108 -10.89 1.53 -8.53
N TYR A 109 -11.86 2.26 -9.09
CA TYR A 109 -13.25 2.14 -8.68
C TYR A 109 -13.80 0.77 -9.06
N ARG A 110 -14.49 0.13 -8.12
CA ARG A 110 -15.22 -1.11 -8.36
C ARG A 110 -16.23 -0.92 -9.48
N ARG A 111 -16.19 -1.80 -10.49
CA ARG A 111 -17.06 -1.75 -11.68
C ARG A 111 -18.22 -2.75 -11.63
N ASP A 112 -18.26 -3.58 -10.59
CA ASP A 112 -19.21 -4.66 -10.35
C ASP A 112 -20.45 -4.20 -9.53
N GLY A 113 -20.48 -2.94 -9.09
CA GLY A 113 -21.65 -2.34 -8.46
C GLY A 113 -22.76 -2.01 -9.47
N GLN A 114 -24.03 -2.03 -9.02
CA GLN A 114 -25.18 -1.64 -9.85
C GLN A 114 -25.15 -0.16 -10.28
N TYR A 115 -24.36 0.68 -9.61
CA TYR A 115 -24.23 2.11 -9.90
C TYR A 115 -22.89 2.40 -10.57
N ARG A 116 -22.92 2.99 -11.77
CA ARG A 116 -21.73 3.41 -12.52
C ARG A 116 -21.64 4.94 -12.51
N PRO A 117 -20.52 5.54 -12.05
CA PRO A 117 -20.32 7.00 -12.09
C PRO A 117 -20.24 7.60 -13.51
N GLN A 118 -20.35 6.79 -14.56
CA GLN A 118 -20.23 7.21 -15.97
C GLN A 118 -21.60 7.54 -16.59
N ASP A 119 -22.66 7.53 -15.79
CA ASP A 119 -24.04 7.78 -16.20
C ASP A 119 -24.49 9.24 -15.94
N GLU A 120 -23.54 10.16 -15.67
CA GLU A 120 -23.74 11.62 -15.56
C GLU A 120 -22.98 12.39 -16.65
#